data_AF-A0A1J0D0A4-F1
#
_entry.id   AF-A0A1J0D0A4-F1
#
_cell.length_a   1.000
_cell.length_b   1.000
_cell.length_c   1.000
_cell.angle_alpha   90.00
_cell.angle_beta   90.00
_cell.angle_gamma   90.00
#
_symmetry.space_group_name_H-M   'P 1'
#
loop_
_entity.id
_entity.type
_entity.pdbx_description
1 polymer ?
#
loop_
_entity_poly.entity_id
_entity_poly.type
_entity_poly.pdbx_seq_one_letter_code
_entity_poly.pdbx_strand_id
1 'polypeptide(L)'
;MMKDGKHLTDEGIKEIVNIRASINTGLSKVLKDSFIETIPAIRHLINKQEVPHDGWLSGFTPGEGSFLIRIGKSSNQVASRAQLVFTISQHTRDENLLKSIINYLNCGTYRTYNNRDLGYYMCTNFKDIYTKIIPFFKQYLILGGKISGFCWLN
;
A
#
# COMPACT_ATOMS: atom_id res chain seq x y z
N MET A 1 -4.51 2.94 29.60
CA MET A 1 -4.85 1.50 29.64
C MET A 1 -3.67 0.63 30.07
N MET A 2 -2.73 0.28 29.19
CA MET A 2 -1.58 -0.57 29.56
C MET A 2 -0.59 0.14 30.50
N LYS A 3 -0.20 1.37 30.15
CA LYS A 3 0.73 2.21 30.93
C LYS A 3 0.25 2.45 32.37
N ASP A 4 -1.05 2.56 32.55
CA ASP A 4 -1.67 2.88 33.85
C ASP A 4 -2.05 1.62 34.65
N GLY A 5 -1.62 0.42 34.22
CA GLY A 5 -1.92 -0.85 34.90
C GLY A 5 -3.39 -1.33 34.81
N LYS A 6 -4.28 -0.59 34.15
CA LYS A 6 -5.72 -0.91 34.08
C LYS A 6 -6.03 -2.26 33.42
N HIS A 7 -5.13 -2.75 32.57
CA HIS A 7 -5.25 -4.07 31.93
C HIS A 7 -5.18 -5.25 32.91
N LEU A 8 -4.86 -5.00 34.19
CA LEU A 8 -4.85 -6.00 35.25
C LEU A 8 -6.23 -6.19 35.90
N THR A 9 -7.26 -5.44 35.47
CA THR A 9 -8.65 -5.59 35.95
C THR A 9 -9.53 -6.22 34.87
N ASP A 10 -10.65 -6.80 35.28
CA ASP A 10 -11.63 -7.41 34.38
C ASP A 10 -12.18 -6.40 33.36
N GLU A 11 -12.47 -5.17 33.80
CA GLU A 11 -12.93 -4.08 32.94
C GLU A 11 -11.88 -3.69 31.90
N GLY A 12 -10.61 -3.60 32.31
CA GLY A 12 -9.51 -3.27 31.40
C GLY A 12 -9.27 -4.36 30.36
N ILE A 13 -9.37 -5.64 30.74
CA ILE A 13 -9.32 -6.76 29.79
C ILE A 13 -10.49 -6.70 28.82
N LYS A 14 -11.72 -6.47 29.29
CA LYS A 14 -12.90 -6.30 28.43
C LYS A 14 -12.71 -5.15 27.42
N GLU A 15 -12.16 -4.02 27.85
CA GLU A 15 -11.88 -2.89 26.97
C GLU A 15 -10.82 -3.25 25.90
N ILE A 16 -9.77 -3.98 26.27
CA ILE A 16 -8.75 -4.46 25.32
C ILE A 16 -9.36 -5.44 24.30
N VAL A 17 -10.24 -6.35 24.74
CA VAL A 17 -10.93 -7.30 23.87
C VAL A 17 -11.84 -6.54 22.89
N ASN A 18 -12.58 -5.53 23.35
CA ASN A 18 -13.40 -4.67 22.50
C ASN A 18 -12.57 -3.94 21.43
N ILE A 19 -11.39 -3.40 21.80
CA ILE A 19 -10.45 -2.81 20.83
C ILE A 19 -9.96 -3.87 19.84
N ARG A 20 -9.55 -5.03 20.34
CA ARG A 20 -9.02 -6.13 19.53
C ARG A 20 -10.04 -6.66 18.53
N ALA A 21 -11.33 -6.61 18.86
CA ALA A 21 -12.41 -7.04 17.97
C ALA A 21 -12.47 -6.23 16.66
N SER A 22 -11.96 -4.99 16.65
CA SER A 22 -11.95 -4.09 15.48
C SER A 22 -10.58 -3.96 14.79
N ILE A 23 -9.58 -4.69 15.28
CA ILE A 23 -8.21 -4.71 14.71
C ILE A 23 -8.04 -5.94 13.83
N ASN A 24 -7.46 -5.72 12.63
CA ASN A 24 -7.11 -6.75 11.66
C ASN A 24 -8.28 -7.69 11.35
N THR A 25 -8.19 -8.96 11.75
CA THR A 25 -9.21 -10.00 11.51
C THR A 25 -10.19 -10.17 12.67
N GLY A 26 -10.16 -9.27 13.66
CA GLY A 26 -11.03 -9.36 14.84
C GLY A 26 -10.70 -10.54 15.75
N LEU A 27 -11.64 -10.93 16.61
CA LEU A 27 -11.41 -11.94 17.66
C LEU A 27 -11.23 -13.36 17.10
N SER A 28 -10.34 -14.12 17.73
CA SER A 28 -10.25 -15.58 17.52
C SER A 28 -11.49 -16.28 18.08
N LYS A 29 -11.72 -17.54 17.68
CA LYS A 29 -12.84 -18.34 18.21
C LYS A 29 -12.82 -18.40 19.74
N VAL A 30 -11.67 -18.72 20.32
CA VAL A 30 -11.49 -18.81 21.79
C VAL A 30 -11.88 -17.51 22.49
N LEU A 31 -11.49 -16.36 21.93
CA LEU A 31 -11.84 -15.05 22.51
C LEU A 31 -13.33 -14.74 22.36
N LYS A 32 -13.96 -15.11 21.25
CA LYS A 32 -15.43 -14.95 21.09
C LYS A 32 -16.19 -15.80 22.10
N ASP A 33 -15.75 -17.03 22.31
CA ASP A 33 -16.39 -17.97 23.25
C ASP A 33 -16.17 -17.53 24.71
N SER A 34 -15.02 -16.90 25.02
CA SER A 34 -14.68 -16.43 26.37
C SER A 34 -15.25 -15.06 26.72
N PHE A 35 -15.55 -14.22 25.72
CA PHE A 35 -16.04 -12.84 25.88
C PHE A 35 -17.31 -12.61 25.04
N ILE A 36 -18.39 -13.29 25.41
CA ILE A 36 -19.66 -13.30 24.67
C ILE A 36 -20.30 -11.90 24.60
N GLU A 37 -20.10 -11.06 25.62
CA GLU A 37 -20.63 -9.69 25.71
C GLU A 37 -19.74 -8.63 25.05
N THR A 38 -18.77 -9.02 24.21
CA THR A 38 -17.88 -8.07 23.54
C THR A 38 -18.67 -7.09 22.67
N ILE A 39 -18.39 -5.79 22.83
CA ILE A 39 -18.88 -4.73 21.95
C ILE A 39 -17.67 -4.16 21.20
N PRO A 40 -17.49 -4.44 19.90
CA PRO A 40 -16.33 -3.98 19.15
C PRO A 40 -16.17 -2.45 19.20
N ALA A 41 -14.95 -1.99 19.47
CA ALA A 41 -14.66 -0.56 19.49
C ALA A 41 -14.86 0.06 18.10
N ILE A 42 -15.27 1.33 18.05
CA ILE A 42 -15.49 2.01 16.78
C ILE A 42 -14.17 2.10 16.00
N ARG A 43 -14.16 1.60 14.76
CA ARG A 43 -13.04 1.79 13.84
C ARG A 43 -13.24 3.10 13.08
N HIS A 44 -12.45 4.11 13.42
CA HIS A 44 -12.46 5.38 12.68
C HIS A 44 -11.94 5.17 11.26
N LEU A 45 -12.76 5.56 10.28
CA LEU A 45 -12.33 5.62 8.89
C LEU A 45 -11.45 6.85 8.69
N ILE A 46 -10.33 6.66 8.00
CA ILE A 46 -9.45 7.76 7.63
C ILE A 46 -10.05 8.44 6.41
N ASN A 47 -10.63 9.62 6.62
CA ASN A 47 -11.31 10.38 5.56
C ASN A 47 -10.34 11.02 4.57
N LYS A 48 -9.11 11.33 5.00
CA LYS A 48 -8.08 11.97 4.18
C LYS A 48 -6.91 11.02 3.97
N GLN A 49 -6.92 10.32 2.85
CA GLN A 49 -5.86 9.40 2.45
C GLN A 49 -5.01 10.07 1.35
N GLU A 50 -4.01 10.83 1.76
CA GLU A 50 -3.09 11.53 0.87
C GLU A 50 -1.65 11.16 1.20
N VAL A 51 -0.77 11.26 0.20
CA VAL A 51 0.68 11.18 0.40
C VAL A 51 1.13 12.39 1.24
N PRO A 52 1.69 12.20 2.44
CA PRO A 52 2.01 13.31 3.33
C PRO A 52 3.29 14.06 2.93
N HIS A 53 4.29 13.35 2.40
CA HIS A 53 5.55 13.92 1.91
C HIS A 53 6.37 12.86 1.15
N ASP A 54 7.45 13.30 0.50
CA ASP A 54 8.28 12.47 -0.39
C ASP A 54 8.89 11.25 0.31
N GLY A 55 9.45 11.46 1.51
CA GLY A 55 10.03 10.38 2.32
C GLY A 55 9.03 9.27 2.68
N TRP A 56 7.74 9.61 2.84
CA TRP A 56 6.72 8.60 3.09
C TRP A 56 6.49 7.74 1.84
N LEU A 57 6.37 8.36 0.66
CA LEU A 57 6.17 7.63 -0.59
C LEU A 57 7.41 6.78 -0.94
N SER A 58 8.60 7.33 -0.70
CA SER A 58 9.87 6.61 -0.85
C SER A 58 9.99 5.45 0.13
N GLY A 59 9.53 5.58 1.38
CA GLY A 59 9.51 4.48 2.35
C GLY A 59 8.40 3.44 2.10
N PHE A 60 7.27 3.86 1.53
CA PHE A 60 6.14 2.98 1.21
C PHE A 60 6.43 2.09 -0.02
N THR A 61 7.14 2.64 -1.01
CA THR A 61 7.49 1.96 -2.28
C THR A 61 8.31 0.66 -2.09
N PRO A 62 9.32 0.57 -1.19
CA PRO A 62 10.00 -0.68 -0.89
C PRO A 62 9.07 -1.80 -0.42
N GLY A 63 7.97 -1.48 0.28
CA GLY A 63 6.95 -2.45 0.69
C GLY A 63 6.06 -2.84 -0.49
N GLU A 64 5.39 -1.86 -1.08
CA GLU A 64 4.22 -2.09 -1.96
C GLU A 64 4.50 -1.84 -3.45
N GLY A 65 5.62 -1.20 -3.76
CA GLY A 65 6.01 -0.79 -5.10
C GLY A 65 6.74 -1.87 -5.90
N SER A 66 6.70 -1.76 -7.22
CA SER A 66 7.41 -2.65 -8.14
C SER A 66 7.88 -1.91 -9.39
N PHE A 67 9.12 -2.17 -9.78
CA PHE A 67 9.77 -1.65 -10.98
C PHE A 67 10.04 -2.81 -11.93
N LEU A 68 9.29 -2.85 -13.04
CA LEU A 68 9.23 -4.02 -13.91
C LEU A 68 9.56 -3.63 -15.35
N ILE A 69 10.30 -4.49 -16.04
CA ILE A 69 10.45 -4.42 -17.49
C ILE A 69 9.53 -5.47 -18.10
N ARG A 70 8.47 -5.03 -18.76
CA ARG A 70 7.55 -5.91 -19.49
C ARG A 70 8.06 -6.10 -20.91
N ILE A 71 8.33 -7.34 -21.29
CA ILE A 71 8.75 -7.71 -22.64
C ILE A 71 7.53 -8.31 -23.36
N GLY A 72 7.01 -7.60 -24.35
CA GLY A 72 5.89 -8.05 -25.18
C GLY A 72 6.35 -8.44 -26.59
N LYS A 73 5.65 -9.37 -27.23
CA LYS A 73 5.84 -9.66 -28.65
C LYS A 73 5.26 -8.51 -29.48
N SER A 74 6.05 -7.96 -30.40
CA SER A 74 5.54 -7.02 -31.39
C SER A 74 4.66 -7.74 -32.41
N SER A 75 3.61 -7.06 -32.90
CA SER A 75 2.77 -7.53 -34.00
C SER A 75 3.58 -7.87 -35.25
N ASN A 76 4.76 -7.25 -35.40
CA ASN A 76 5.59 -7.39 -36.59
C ASN A 76 6.62 -8.52 -36.49
N GLN A 77 6.56 -9.39 -35.46
CA GLN A 77 7.42 -10.58 -35.21
C GLN A 77 8.96 -10.40 -35.21
N VAL A 78 9.49 -9.23 -35.61
CA VAL A 78 10.93 -8.98 -35.81
C VAL A 78 11.64 -8.46 -34.54
N ALA A 79 10.92 -7.93 -33.54
CA ALA A 79 11.53 -7.48 -32.28
C ALA A 79 10.56 -7.54 -31.09
N SER A 80 11.07 -7.89 -29.92
CA SER A 80 10.35 -7.74 -28.65
C SER A 80 10.28 -6.27 -28.23
N ARG A 81 9.12 -5.80 -27.79
CA ARG A 81 8.96 -4.46 -27.23
C ARG A 81 9.17 -4.52 -25.71
N ALA A 82 10.18 -3.83 -25.22
CA ALA A 82 10.36 -3.58 -23.80
C ALA A 82 9.52 -2.37 -23.36
N GLN A 83 8.87 -2.47 -22.21
CA GLN A 83 8.12 -1.39 -21.57
C GLN A 83 8.49 -1.32 -20.10
N LEU A 84 8.86 -0.13 -19.63
CA LEU A 84 9.02 0.14 -18.21
C LEU A 84 7.63 0.28 -17.56
N VAL A 85 7.45 -0.35 -16.41
CA VAL A 85 6.20 -0.36 -15.66
C VAL A 85 6.53 -0.13 -14.18
N PHE A 86 6.07 1.00 -13.64
CA PHE A 86 6.11 1.27 -12.21
C PHE A 86 4.72 1.08 -11.64
N THR A 87 4.60 0.31 -10.57
CA THR A 87 3.33 0.04 -9.90
C THR A 87 3.45 0.14 -8.40
N ILE A 88 2.38 0.56 -7.73
CA ILE A 88 2.17 0.35 -6.29
C ILE A 88 0.83 -0.37 -6.16
N SER A 89 0.83 -1.54 -5.52
CA SER A 89 -0.39 -2.35 -5.31
C SER A 89 -0.85 -2.26 -3.87
N GLN A 90 -2.16 -2.19 -3.64
CA GLN A 90 -2.73 -2.22 -2.29
C GLN A 90 -4.17 -2.72 -2.33
N HIS A 91 -4.71 -3.18 -1.20
CA HIS A 91 -6.11 -3.56 -1.09
C HIS A 91 -7.04 -2.41 -1.55
N THR A 92 -8.15 -2.72 -2.21
CA THR A 92 -9.11 -1.73 -2.77
C THR A 92 -9.69 -0.75 -1.75
N ARG A 93 -9.68 -1.13 -0.46
CA ARG A 93 -10.03 -0.25 0.67
C ARG A 93 -9.22 1.05 0.73
N ASP A 94 -8.01 1.04 0.16
CA ASP A 94 -7.08 2.18 0.12
C ASP A 94 -7.02 2.79 -1.30
N GLU A 95 -8.11 2.69 -2.07
CA GLU A 95 -8.25 3.28 -3.40
C GLU A 95 -7.96 4.79 -3.41
N ASN A 96 -8.45 5.51 -2.40
CA ASN A 96 -8.25 6.95 -2.30
C ASN A 96 -6.77 7.29 -2.17
N LEU A 97 -6.01 6.51 -1.39
CA LEU A 97 -4.56 6.64 -1.30
C LEU A 97 -3.89 6.42 -2.65
N LEU A 98 -4.23 5.35 -3.38
CA LEU A 98 -3.65 5.05 -4.69
C LEU A 98 -3.96 6.13 -5.73
N LYS A 99 -5.18 6.69 -5.71
CA LYS A 99 -5.55 7.85 -6.54
C LYS A 99 -4.79 9.11 -6.14
N SER A 100 -4.56 9.33 -4.84
CA SER A 100 -3.76 10.47 -4.37
C SER A 100 -2.31 10.43 -4.89
N ILE A 101 -1.72 9.24 -5.07
CA ILE A 101 -0.38 9.07 -5.64
C ILE A 101 -0.33 9.55 -7.11
N ILE A 102 -1.41 9.38 -7.88
CA ILE A 102 -1.52 9.92 -9.25
C ILE A 102 -1.40 11.44 -9.24
N ASN A 103 -2.13 12.09 -8.34
CA ASN A 103 -2.10 13.54 -8.19
C ASN A 103 -0.73 14.00 -7.67
N TYR A 104 -0.16 13.27 -6.70
CA TYR A 104 1.12 13.59 -6.08
C TYR A 104 2.29 13.53 -7.06
N LEU A 105 2.40 12.44 -7.83
CA LEU A 105 3.44 12.27 -8.85
C LEU A 105 3.08 12.95 -10.19
N ASN A 106 1.85 13.46 -10.31
CA ASN A 106 1.29 14.03 -11.53
C ASN A 106 1.44 13.12 -12.77
N CYS A 107 1.32 11.80 -12.58
CA CYS A 107 1.34 10.81 -13.66
C CYS A 107 0.81 9.45 -13.19
N GLY A 108 0.51 8.58 -14.16
CA GLY A 108 0.03 7.22 -13.89
C GLY A 108 -1.49 7.12 -13.88
N THR A 109 -1.99 5.92 -13.59
CA THR A 109 -3.42 5.57 -13.62
C THR A 109 -3.77 4.64 -12.48
N TYR A 110 -5.01 4.68 -12.02
CA TYR A 110 -5.56 3.68 -11.10
C TYR A 110 -6.16 2.53 -11.90
N ARG A 111 -5.89 1.28 -11.50
CA ARG A 111 -6.44 0.08 -12.12
C ARG A 111 -6.90 -0.91 -11.05
N THR A 112 -7.98 -1.62 -11.36
CA THR A 112 -8.51 -2.73 -10.57
C THR A 112 -8.83 -3.90 -11.50
N TYR A 113 -9.03 -5.07 -10.91
CA TYR A 113 -9.50 -6.26 -11.62
C TYR A 113 -10.72 -6.81 -10.89
N ASN A 114 -11.81 -7.08 -11.62
CA ASN A 114 -13.12 -7.42 -11.04
C ASN A 114 -13.13 -8.63 -10.09
N ASN A 115 -12.09 -9.47 -10.12
CA ASN A 115 -12.02 -10.72 -9.35
C ASN A 115 -11.04 -10.66 -8.16
N ARG A 116 -10.55 -9.46 -7.79
CA ARG A 116 -9.57 -9.30 -6.70
C ARG A 116 -9.82 -7.99 -5.95
N ASP A 117 -9.72 -8.04 -4.63
CA ASP A 117 -9.70 -6.84 -3.77
C ASP A 117 -8.32 -6.17 -3.80
N LEU A 118 -7.80 -5.92 -5.00
CA LEU A 118 -6.47 -5.37 -5.22
C LEU A 118 -6.54 -4.24 -6.26
N GLY A 119 -6.14 -3.05 -5.83
CA GLY A 119 -5.98 -1.86 -6.64
C GLY A 119 -4.51 -1.59 -6.95
N TYR A 120 -4.27 -0.87 -8.05
CA TYR A 120 -2.94 -0.52 -8.52
C TYR A 120 -2.88 0.94 -8.90
N TYR A 121 -1.92 1.66 -8.34
CA TYR A 121 -1.29 2.76 -9.06
C TYR A 121 -0.37 2.17 -10.13
N MET A 122 -0.45 2.63 -11.38
CA MET A 122 0.37 2.13 -12.48
C MET A 122 0.79 3.26 -13.43
N CYS A 123 2.09 3.41 -13.64
CA CYS A 123 2.68 4.28 -14.65
C CYS A 123 3.44 3.43 -15.68
N THR A 124 3.04 3.53 -16.96
CA THR A 124 3.64 2.81 -18.09
C THR A 124 4.09 3.73 -19.22
N ASN A 125 3.81 5.03 -19.10
CA ASN A 125 4.23 6.03 -20.05
C ASN A 125 5.74 6.27 -19.85
N PHE A 126 6.53 6.01 -20.89
CA PHE A 126 7.99 6.13 -20.81
C PHE A 126 8.44 7.55 -20.47
N LYS A 127 7.78 8.58 -21.03
CA LYS A 127 8.12 9.98 -20.74
C LYS A 127 7.89 10.28 -19.26
N ASP A 128 6.75 9.92 -18.71
CA ASP A 128 6.46 10.13 -17.29
C ASP A 128 7.42 9.35 -16.38
N ILE A 129 7.75 8.11 -16.72
CA ILE A 129 8.73 7.32 -15.95
C ILE A 129 10.09 8.01 -15.95
N TYR A 130 10.55 8.46 -17.13
CA TYR A 130 11.86 9.07 -17.30
C TYR A 130 11.97 10.46 -16.66
N THR A 131 10.92 11.29 -16.79
CA THR A 131 10.98 12.69 -16.35
C THR A 131 10.41 12.93 -14.94
N LYS A 132 9.67 11.97 -14.36
CA LYS A 132 9.02 12.13 -13.05
C LYS A 132 9.44 11.03 -12.08
N ILE A 133 9.19 9.76 -12.42
CA ILE A 133 9.41 8.63 -11.50
C ILE A 133 10.90 8.42 -11.18
N ILE A 134 11.75 8.34 -12.20
CA ILE A 134 13.19 8.14 -12.03
C ILE A 134 13.81 9.30 -11.22
N PRO A 135 13.60 10.59 -11.58
CA PRO A 135 14.11 11.71 -10.80
C PRO A 135 13.64 11.71 -9.34
N PHE A 136 12.37 11.39 -9.08
CA PHE A 136 11.83 11.30 -7.73
C PHE A 136 12.62 10.32 -6.86
N PHE A 137 12.84 9.09 -7.35
CA PHE A 137 13.56 8.06 -6.58
C PHE A 137 15.09 8.19 -6.64
N LYS A 138 15.65 9.04 -7.52
CA LYS A 138 17.05 9.49 -7.42
C LYS A 138 17.23 10.48 -6.26
N GLN A 139 16.26 11.37 -6.07
CA GLN A 139 16.29 12.34 -4.97
C GLN A 139 15.93 11.69 -3.62
N TYR A 140 14.92 10.83 -3.61
CA TYR A 140 14.43 10.14 -2.41
C TYR A 140 14.70 8.64 -2.53
N LEU A 141 15.93 8.25 -2.18
CA LEU A 141 16.43 6.90 -2.35
C LEU A 141 15.53 5.86 -1.66
N ILE A 142 15.14 4.86 -2.44
CA ILE A 142 14.48 3.65 -1.95
C ILE A 142 15.47 2.93 -1.04
N LEU A 143 15.03 2.47 0.13
CA LEU A 143 15.85 1.69 1.06
C LEU A 143 15.54 0.19 0.95
N GLY A 144 16.54 -0.65 1.22
CA GLY A 144 16.39 -2.11 1.31
C GLY A 144 16.58 -2.88 0.00
N GLY A 145 16.20 -4.16 -0.01
CA GLY A 145 16.52 -5.11 -1.10
C GLY A 145 15.91 -4.77 -2.47
N LYS A 146 14.92 -3.87 -2.55
CA LYS A 146 14.39 -3.40 -3.84
C LYS A 146 15.32 -2.40 -4.56
N ILE A 147 16.35 -1.88 -3.89
CA ILE A 147 17.40 -1.06 -4.54
C ILE A 147 18.03 -1.84 -5.70
N SER A 148 18.33 -3.13 -5.51
CA SER A 148 18.95 -3.94 -6.56
C SER A 148 18.01 -4.25 -7.74
N GLY A 149 16.69 -4.19 -7.52
CA GLY A 149 15.68 -4.27 -8.58
C GLY A 149 15.47 -2.94 -9.31
N PHE A 150 15.98 -1.83 -8.77
CA PHE A 150 15.86 -0.49 -9.34
C PHE A 150 17.02 -0.19 -10.29
N CYS A 151 17.30 -1.11 -11.22
CA CYS A 151 18.32 -0.94 -12.26
C CYS A 151 18.03 0.21 -13.24
N TRP A 152 16.89 0.91 -13.12
CA TRP A 152 16.53 2.05 -13.96
C TRP A 152 17.36 3.31 -13.69
N LEU A 153 18.10 3.36 -12.58
CA LEU A 153 18.87 4.54 -12.18
C LEU A 153 20.30 4.59 -12.73
N ASN A 154 20.83 3.44 -13.15
CA ASN A 154 22.20 3.28 -13.63
C ASN A 154 22.33 3.58 -15.12
#